data_AF-A0A660LKA1-F1
#
_entry.id   AF-A0A660LKA1-F1
#
_cell.length_a   1.000
_cell.length_b   1.000
_cell.length_c   1.000
_cell.angle_alpha   90.00
_cell.angle_beta   90.00
_cell.angle_gamma   90.00
#
_symmetry.space_group_name_H-M   'P 1'
#
loop_
_entity.id
_entity.type
_entity.pdbx_description
1 polymer ?
#
loop_
_entity_poly.entity_id
_entity_poly.type
_entity_poly.pdbx_seq_one_letter_code
_entity_poly.pdbx_strand_id
1 'polypeptide(L)'
;MSDAPADAAFEALLEFLRRTRGVDFTGYKRTSLERRFRRRMDAVGCASYSDYLDCLEVDPEEYGQLFEMLLINVTEFFRDPPVWRHLRDDVLPALIADKDPTDPIRVWSAGCASGQEAYTCAMVLAELLGIDQYRERVKIYATDIDEDALAQARLAVYTAKEMESVPPELREQYFERADQRLGFRKDLRRTVIFGRNNLVQDAPISRLDLLLCRNTLMYLNAETQARILRHFHFALLDTGVLLLGKSEMMISHRDLFAAADLKKRIFVKQPRTTMGSRAGAFVGAEENERPAGEDERVTRDAALELGPAAQVIVSRTGRVTFANLPARALFQLAGDDIGRTFAETDLAHRPAQLVAPIEQALRERRRVPVGEATLTPERGDARQLDVNVTPLIASDNLAVGVSVTFEDVTRFAAMQSELESNRRDLELAYEELQSTIDELETTNEELQSANEELQTTNEELQSTNEELETMNEELQSTNEELETINDELRERTGELNRVNEFLEAILTSLGLGVVVIDAQQRVQVWNRRAEDLWGLRADEAVDHHFLSLDIGLPSEQLAAPLRAVVSGSSPRETREVDAVNRRGRAIVCAATILPLVSSAGDGSPRGAVVMMEDRPRDDGQ
;
A
#
# COMPACT_ATOMS: atom_id res chain seq x y z
N MET A 1 28.96 35.03 -11.04
CA MET A 1 30.05 34.14 -10.60
C MET A 1 30.05 32.96 -11.56
N SER A 2 31.22 32.61 -12.08
CA SER A 2 31.45 31.77 -13.25
C SER A 2 30.79 30.39 -13.18
N ASP A 3 30.02 30.03 -14.20
CA ASP A 3 29.68 28.65 -14.54
C ASP A 3 30.97 27.89 -14.85
N ALA A 4 31.33 26.94 -13.99
CA ALA A 4 32.30 25.90 -14.33
C ALA A 4 31.66 24.95 -15.37
N PRO A 5 32.43 24.34 -16.28
CA PRO A 5 31.89 23.37 -17.23
C PRO A 5 31.19 22.25 -16.46
N ALA A 6 29.93 21.98 -16.83
CA ALA A 6 29.12 20.93 -16.21
C ALA A 6 29.82 19.58 -16.33
N ASP A 7 29.96 18.88 -15.20
CA ASP A 7 30.46 17.51 -15.17
C ASP A 7 29.46 16.61 -15.91
N ALA A 8 29.87 16.06 -17.06
CA ALA A 8 28.99 15.26 -17.90
C ALA A 8 28.42 14.03 -17.18
N ALA A 9 29.16 13.46 -16.21
CA ALA A 9 28.69 12.34 -15.42
C ALA A 9 27.60 12.76 -14.42
N PHE A 10 27.69 13.98 -13.89
CA PHE A 10 26.67 14.55 -13.03
C PHE A 10 25.37 14.87 -13.79
N GLU A 11 25.46 15.41 -15.01
CA GLU A 11 24.27 15.63 -15.84
C GLU A 11 23.59 14.33 -16.23
N ALA A 12 24.35 13.28 -16.57
CA ALA A 12 23.80 11.96 -16.86
C ALA A 12 23.04 11.38 -15.66
N LEU A 13 23.55 11.56 -14.44
CA LEU A 13 22.90 11.15 -13.20
C LEU A 13 21.56 11.89 -12.96
N LEU A 14 21.52 13.21 -13.22
CA LEU A 14 20.29 13.98 -13.06
C LEU A 14 19.24 13.64 -14.12
N GLU A 15 19.66 13.43 -15.37
CA GLU A 15 18.75 13.00 -16.43
C GLU A 15 18.20 11.59 -16.16
N PHE A 16 19.04 10.71 -15.61
CA PHE A 16 18.60 9.39 -15.15
C PHE A 16 17.55 9.48 -14.04
N LEU A 17 17.76 10.29 -12.99
CA LEU A 17 16.77 10.50 -11.93
C LEU A 17 15.47 11.09 -12.47
N ARG A 18 15.56 12.03 -13.42
CA ARG A 18 14.39 12.60 -14.10
C ARG A 18 13.61 11.54 -14.86
N ARG A 19 14.28 10.68 -15.63
CA ARG A 19 13.63 9.62 -16.43
C ARG A 19 13.03 8.51 -15.56
N THR A 20 13.75 8.06 -14.54
CA THR A 20 13.38 6.89 -13.75
C THR A 20 12.39 7.21 -12.63
N ARG A 21 12.49 8.41 -12.03
CA ARG A 21 11.66 8.80 -10.86
C ARG A 21 10.78 10.03 -11.10
N GLY A 22 10.87 10.65 -12.27
CA GLY A 22 10.07 11.82 -12.63
C GLY A 22 10.44 13.10 -11.86
N VAL A 23 11.54 13.10 -11.12
CA VAL A 23 11.96 14.27 -10.31
C VAL A 23 12.97 15.10 -11.10
N ASP A 24 12.53 16.29 -11.50
CA ASP A 24 13.36 17.22 -12.26
C ASP A 24 14.14 18.17 -11.34
N PHE A 25 15.46 17.94 -11.27
CA PHE A 25 16.40 18.74 -10.49
C PHE A 25 17.00 19.92 -11.28
N THR A 26 16.61 20.14 -12.54
CA THR A 26 17.14 21.23 -13.38
C THR A 26 16.92 22.61 -12.74
N GLY A 27 15.82 22.76 -12.00
CA GLY A 27 15.49 24.00 -11.30
C GLY A 27 16.27 24.26 -10.00
N TYR A 28 17.09 23.31 -9.54
CA TYR A 28 17.83 23.40 -8.28
C TYR A 28 19.21 24.05 -8.46
N LYS A 29 19.75 24.59 -7.37
CA LYS A 29 21.12 25.12 -7.34
C LYS A 29 22.13 23.97 -7.44
N ARG A 30 22.84 23.92 -8.58
CA ARG A 30 23.89 22.94 -8.90
C ARG A 30 24.87 22.70 -7.75
N THR A 31 25.45 23.77 -7.21
CA THR A 31 26.42 23.71 -6.11
C THR A 31 25.88 23.05 -4.84
N SER A 32 24.58 23.19 -4.55
CA SER A 32 23.96 22.53 -3.40
C SER A 32 23.70 21.06 -3.68
N LEU A 33 23.29 20.70 -4.90
CA LEU A 33 23.06 19.32 -5.29
C LEU A 33 24.38 18.54 -5.29
N GLU A 34 25.39 19.01 -6.02
CA GLU A 34 26.70 18.34 -6.09
C GLU A 34 27.27 18.02 -4.70
N ARG A 35 27.18 18.97 -3.76
CA ARG A 35 27.64 18.76 -2.38
C ARG A 35 26.89 17.63 -1.67
N ARG A 36 25.59 17.48 -1.92
CA ARG A 36 24.76 16.42 -1.30
C ARG A 36 25.01 15.08 -1.96
N PHE A 37 25.07 15.04 -3.29
CA PHE A 37 25.46 13.82 -4.01
C PHE A 37 26.82 13.33 -3.56
N ARG A 38 27.85 14.19 -3.52
CA ARG A 38 29.19 13.79 -3.01
C ARG A 38 29.12 13.23 -1.60
N ARG A 39 28.35 13.86 -0.70
CA ARG A 39 28.20 13.35 0.67
C ARG A 39 27.53 11.97 0.72
N ARG A 40 26.56 11.70 -0.17
CA ARG A 40 25.91 10.38 -0.26
C ARG A 40 26.85 9.36 -0.88
N MET A 41 27.55 9.72 -1.95
CA MET A 41 28.57 8.90 -2.59
C MET A 41 29.67 8.50 -1.60
N ASP A 42 30.16 9.45 -0.78
CA ASP A 42 31.15 9.19 0.27
C ASP A 42 30.63 8.18 1.31
N ALA A 43 29.32 8.20 1.62
CA ALA A 43 28.70 7.29 2.58
C ALA A 43 28.56 5.85 2.05
N VAL A 44 28.37 5.69 0.74
CA VAL A 44 28.23 4.40 0.06
C VAL A 44 29.58 3.90 -0.52
N GLY A 45 30.61 4.75 -0.51
CA GLY A 45 31.95 4.42 -0.99
C GLY A 45 32.15 4.55 -2.50
N CYS A 46 31.30 5.33 -3.19
CA CYS A 46 31.40 5.58 -4.63
C CYS A 46 32.37 6.72 -4.93
N ALA A 47 33.35 6.48 -5.81
CA ALA A 47 34.40 7.45 -6.13
C ALA A 47 34.01 8.46 -7.22
N SER A 48 33.06 8.10 -8.09
CA SER A 48 32.59 8.94 -9.20
C SER A 48 31.07 8.90 -9.36
N TYR A 49 30.49 9.90 -10.04
CA TYR A 49 29.05 9.92 -10.33
C TYR A 49 28.61 8.75 -11.20
N SER A 50 29.49 8.21 -12.06
CA SER A 50 29.24 7.01 -12.84
C SER A 50 29.14 5.77 -11.96
N ASP A 51 30.08 5.58 -11.02
CA ASP A 51 30.01 4.45 -10.07
C ASP A 51 28.74 4.53 -9.20
N TYR A 52 28.31 5.75 -8.87
CA TYR A 52 27.09 5.96 -8.10
C TYR A 52 25.82 5.73 -8.92
N LEU A 53 25.83 6.04 -10.22
CA LEU A 53 24.75 5.69 -11.13
C LEU A 53 24.58 4.17 -11.21
N ASP A 54 25.68 3.42 -11.38
CA ASP A 54 25.68 1.96 -11.39
C ASP A 54 25.14 1.40 -10.05
N CYS A 55 25.52 2.02 -8.92
CA CYS A 55 24.99 1.67 -7.60
C CYS A 55 23.47 1.85 -7.50
N LEU A 56 22.92 2.95 -8.04
CA LEU A 56 21.48 3.19 -8.07
C LEU A 56 20.73 2.22 -9.00
N GLU A 57 21.37 1.68 -10.03
CA GLU A 57 20.74 0.66 -10.89
C GLU A 57 20.66 -0.71 -10.21
N VAL A 58 21.63 -1.04 -9.35
CA VAL A 58 21.73 -2.34 -8.68
C VAL A 58 21.00 -2.37 -7.33
N ASP A 59 20.93 -1.25 -6.61
CA ASP A 59 20.29 -1.14 -5.29
C ASP A 59 19.08 -0.19 -5.31
N PRO A 60 17.84 -0.74 -5.38
CA PRO A 60 16.62 0.05 -5.35
C PRO A 60 16.37 0.81 -4.03
N GLU A 61 16.95 0.38 -2.91
CA GLU A 61 16.77 1.04 -1.60
C GLU A 61 17.61 2.32 -1.49
N GLU A 62 18.74 2.37 -2.21
CA GLU A 62 19.64 3.52 -2.22
C GLU A 62 18.96 4.80 -2.73
N TYR A 63 17.95 4.68 -3.61
CA TYR A 63 17.13 5.82 -4.01
C TYR A 63 16.47 6.50 -2.82
N GLY A 64 15.87 5.73 -1.90
CA GLY A 64 15.19 6.29 -0.73
C GLY A 64 16.16 7.14 0.09
N GLN A 65 17.36 6.62 0.34
CA GLN A 65 18.39 7.33 1.11
C GLN A 65 18.96 8.55 0.37
N LEU A 66 19.09 8.47 -0.96
CA LEU A 66 19.47 9.61 -1.78
C LEU A 66 18.41 10.71 -1.71
N PHE A 67 17.13 10.37 -1.89
CA PHE A 67 16.03 11.32 -1.81
C PHE A 67 15.94 11.98 -0.44
N GLU A 68 16.06 11.22 0.65
CA GLU A 68 16.11 11.76 2.01
C GLU A 68 17.28 12.75 2.20
N MET A 69 18.42 12.51 1.55
CA MET A 69 19.54 13.45 1.59
C MET A 69 19.35 14.67 0.68
N LEU A 70 18.70 14.50 -0.48
CA LEU A 70 18.47 15.55 -1.46
C LEU A 70 17.31 16.46 -1.07
N LEU A 71 16.26 15.93 -0.45
CA LEU A 71 15.10 16.67 0.05
C LEU A 71 15.35 16.96 1.53
N ILE A 72 15.80 18.17 1.86
CA ILE A 72 15.97 18.55 3.27
C ILE A 72 14.58 18.76 3.86
N ASN A 73 14.09 17.75 4.57
CA ASN A 73 12.77 17.74 5.19
C ASN A 73 12.80 18.16 6.66
N VAL A 74 13.90 18.79 7.11
CA VAL A 74 14.01 19.24 8.51
C VAL A 74 13.10 20.44 8.75
N THR A 75 12.04 20.18 9.51
CA THR A 75 11.04 21.15 9.94
C THR A 75 10.74 20.97 11.44
N GLU A 76 10.21 22.02 12.06
CA GLU A 76 9.88 22.04 13.49
C GLU A 76 8.61 22.87 13.71
N PHE A 77 7.88 22.57 14.78
CA PHE A 77 6.74 23.40 15.16
C PHE A 77 7.20 24.80 15.55
N PHE A 78 6.39 25.82 15.21
CA PHE A 78 6.69 27.22 15.51
C PHE A 78 8.07 27.72 15.03
N ARG A 79 8.60 27.12 13.94
CA ARG A 79 9.88 27.54 13.34
C ARG A 79 9.93 29.05 13.13
N ASP A 80 10.96 29.69 13.67
CA ASP A 80 11.08 31.15 13.82
C ASP A 80 9.95 31.80 14.65
N PRO A 81 9.88 31.56 15.97
CA PRO A 81 8.76 32.02 16.83
C PRO A 81 8.40 33.52 16.74
N PRO A 82 9.34 34.47 16.56
CA PRO A 82 8.99 35.88 16.39
C PRO A 82 8.10 36.17 15.17
N VAL A 83 8.20 35.36 14.11
CA VAL A 83 7.38 35.49 12.90
C VAL A 83 5.96 35.02 13.18
N TRP A 84 5.80 33.85 13.82
CA TRP A 84 4.49 33.32 14.21
C TRP A 84 3.75 34.22 15.20
N ARG A 85 4.47 34.84 16.15
CA ARG A 85 3.87 35.84 17.06
C ARG A 85 3.29 37.02 16.30
N HIS A 86 4.07 37.62 15.39
CA HIS A 86 3.57 38.73 14.57
C HIS A 86 2.44 38.31 13.62
N LEU A 87 2.51 37.11 13.06
CA LEU A 87 1.44 36.56 12.24
C LEU A 87 0.13 36.44 13.03
N ARG A 88 0.20 35.93 14.27
CA ARG A 88 -0.94 35.79 15.18
C ARG A 88 -1.46 37.12 15.71
N ASP A 89 -0.58 38.03 16.11
CA ASP A 89 -0.94 39.23 16.86
C ASP A 89 -1.39 40.37 15.93
N ASP A 90 -0.86 40.45 14.70
CA ASP A 90 -1.09 41.59 13.79
C ASP A 90 -1.72 41.19 12.45
N VAL A 91 -1.18 40.16 11.77
CA VAL A 91 -1.53 39.87 10.37
C VAL A 91 -2.84 39.09 10.23
N LEU A 92 -2.97 37.96 10.93
CA LEU A 92 -4.16 37.11 10.87
C LEU A 92 -5.41 37.80 11.40
N PRO A 93 -5.37 38.56 12.53
CA PRO A 93 -6.53 39.30 13.00
C PRO A 93 -7.03 40.32 11.97
N ALA A 94 -6.12 41.05 11.31
CA ALA A 94 -6.48 41.99 10.25
C ALA A 94 -7.13 41.28 9.06
N LEU A 95 -6.57 40.14 8.64
CA LEU A 95 -7.12 39.33 7.54
C LEU A 95 -8.50 38.76 7.87
N ILE A 96 -8.70 38.28 9.10
CA ILE A 96 -9.98 37.72 9.55
C ILE A 96 -11.05 38.81 9.65
N ALA A 97 -10.68 40.00 10.13
CA ALA A 97 -11.61 41.13 10.30
C ALA A 97 -12.11 41.71 8.97
N ASP A 98 -11.33 41.61 7.90
CA ASP A 98 -11.69 42.09 6.55
C ASP A 98 -12.66 41.14 5.81
N LYS A 99 -12.96 39.97 6.40
CA LYS A 99 -13.82 38.94 5.82
C LYS A 99 -15.18 38.87 6.48
N ASP A 100 -16.19 38.46 5.71
CA ASP A 100 -17.49 38.14 6.29
C ASP A 100 -17.35 36.95 7.27
N PRO A 101 -18.06 36.94 8.42
CA PRO A 101 -18.02 35.83 9.37
C PRO A 101 -18.41 34.46 8.80
N THR A 102 -19.05 34.40 7.63
CA THR A 102 -19.41 33.15 6.95
C THR A 102 -18.39 32.73 5.89
N ASP A 103 -17.49 33.63 5.48
CA ASP A 103 -16.51 33.33 4.44
C ASP A 103 -15.44 32.35 4.95
N PRO A 104 -15.03 31.38 4.11
CA PRO A 104 -13.99 30.42 4.47
C PRO A 104 -12.61 31.09 4.46
N ILE A 105 -11.72 30.59 5.31
CA ILE A 105 -10.31 30.99 5.37
C ILE A 105 -9.49 29.87 4.74
N ARG A 106 -8.84 30.17 3.61
CA ARG A 106 -8.08 29.21 2.80
C ARG A 106 -6.59 29.49 2.91
N VAL A 107 -5.86 28.53 3.47
CA VAL A 107 -4.42 28.61 3.68
C VAL A 107 -3.71 27.58 2.81
N TRP A 108 -2.56 27.91 2.25
CA TRP A 108 -1.68 26.94 1.59
C TRP A 108 -0.30 26.92 2.25
N SER A 109 0.11 25.79 2.81
CA SER A 109 1.50 25.51 3.20
C SER A 109 2.18 24.73 2.08
N ALA A 110 3.01 25.43 1.32
CA ALA A 110 3.73 24.95 0.15
C ALA A 110 5.16 24.52 0.56
N GLY A 111 5.44 23.22 0.49
CA GLY A 111 6.65 22.61 1.05
C GLY A 111 6.48 22.26 2.52
N CYS A 112 5.39 21.56 2.86
CA CYS A 112 4.98 21.34 4.24
C CYS A 112 5.78 20.28 5.01
N ALA A 113 6.63 19.51 4.33
CA ALA A 113 7.38 18.37 4.88
C ALA A 113 6.49 17.47 5.75
N SER A 114 6.91 17.12 6.97
CA SER A 114 6.14 16.27 7.89
C SER A 114 4.99 16.98 8.63
N GLY A 115 4.55 18.15 8.14
CA GLY A 115 3.28 18.79 8.50
C GLY A 115 3.32 19.79 9.67
N GLN A 116 4.46 19.96 10.33
CA GLN A 116 4.61 20.82 11.52
C GLN A 116 4.23 22.28 11.23
N GLU A 117 4.53 22.81 10.04
CA GLU A 117 4.13 24.17 9.63
C GLU A 117 2.60 24.29 9.51
N ALA A 118 1.97 23.33 8.84
CA ALA A 118 0.52 23.31 8.66
C ALA A 118 -0.22 23.19 10.00
N TYR A 119 0.24 22.31 10.90
CA TYR A 119 -0.33 22.16 12.23
C TYR A 119 -0.03 23.35 13.15
N THR A 120 1.12 24.01 12.99
CA THR A 120 1.38 25.30 13.67
C THR A 120 0.36 26.34 13.26
N CYS A 121 0.10 26.48 11.95
CA CYS A 121 -0.91 27.39 11.43
C CYS A 121 -2.32 27.02 11.94
N ALA A 122 -2.64 25.73 11.99
CA ALA A 122 -3.89 25.22 12.54
C ALA A 122 -4.11 25.66 14.00
N MET A 123 -3.11 25.46 14.87
CA MET A 123 -3.17 25.88 16.27
C MET A 123 -3.37 27.40 16.39
N VAL A 124 -2.60 28.19 15.64
CA VAL A 124 -2.70 29.66 15.67
C VAL A 124 -4.08 30.15 15.25
N LEU A 125 -4.65 29.59 14.18
CA LEU A 125 -5.99 29.96 13.71
C LEU A 125 -7.09 29.49 14.67
N ALA A 126 -6.93 28.31 15.28
CA ALA A 126 -7.87 27.80 16.28
C ALA A 126 -7.88 28.65 17.55
N GLU A 127 -6.74 29.17 17.99
CA GLU A 127 -6.66 30.12 19.12
C GLU A 127 -7.32 31.46 18.81
N LEU A 128 -7.23 31.94 17.56
CA LEU A 128 -7.82 33.22 17.15
C LEU A 128 -9.34 33.15 16.92
N LEU A 129 -9.84 32.05 16.35
CA LEU A 129 -11.25 31.90 15.96
C LEU A 129 -12.09 31.15 17.02
N GLY A 130 -11.44 30.37 17.87
CA GLY A 130 -12.08 29.32 18.63
C GLY A 130 -12.23 28.03 17.81
N ILE A 131 -12.33 26.90 18.53
CA ILE A 131 -12.33 25.55 17.95
C ILE A 131 -13.49 25.33 16.96
N ASP A 132 -14.69 25.82 17.28
CA ASP A 132 -15.88 25.57 16.45
C ASP A 132 -15.83 26.34 15.12
N GLN A 133 -15.55 27.66 15.17
CA GLN A 133 -15.39 28.47 13.96
C GLN A 133 -14.22 27.99 13.10
N TYR A 134 -13.13 27.54 13.73
CA TYR A 134 -12.00 26.97 13.00
C TYR A 134 -12.43 25.76 12.14
N ARG A 135 -13.21 24.83 12.70
CA ARG A 135 -13.66 23.62 11.98
C ARG A 135 -14.56 23.93 10.80
N GLU A 136 -15.42 24.92 10.96
CA GLU A 136 -16.41 25.31 9.94
C GLU A 136 -15.76 26.12 8.82
N ARG A 137 -14.87 27.06 9.17
CA ARG A 137 -14.41 28.09 8.23
C ARG A 137 -13.03 27.82 7.64
N VAL A 138 -12.15 27.12 8.34
CA VAL A 138 -10.74 27.00 7.92
C VAL A 138 -10.52 25.77 7.05
N LYS A 139 -9.80 25.95 5.94
CA LYS A 139 -9.22 24.89 5.12
C LYS A 139 -7.74 25.18 4.89
N ILE A 140 -6.89 24.26 5.33
CA ILE A 140 -5.43 24.35 5.15
C ILE A 140 -5.04 23.30 4.13
N TYR A 141 -4.57 23.72 2.97
CA TYR A 141 -3.94 22.84 2.00
C TYR A 141 -2.45 22.77 2.33
N ALA A 142 -1.92 21.58 2.54
CA ALA A 142 -0.52 21.37 2.88
C ALA A 142 0.08 20.43 1.83
N THR A 143 1.08 20.91 1.08
CA THR A 143 1.60 20.16 -0.06
C THR A 143 3.10 20.02 -0.03
N ASP A 144 3.60 18.89 -0.51
CA ASP A 144 5.02 18.61 -0.68
C ASP A 144 5.24 17.71 -1.90
N ILE A 145 6.50 17.58 -2.35
CA ILE A 145 6.89 16.60 -3.36
C ILE A 145 7.25 15.25 -2.74
N ASP A 146 7.63 15.25 -1.46
CA ASP A 146 8.04 14.07 -0.69
C ASP A 146 6.83 13.32 -0.10
N GLU A 147 6.54 12.13 -0.61
CA GLU A 147 5.41 11.31 -0.14
C GLU A 147 5.63 10.71 1.25
N ASP A 148 6.87 10.41 1.64
CA ASP A 148 7.16 9.84 2.96
C ASP A 148 6.92 10.90 4.05
N ALA A 149 7.35 12.13 3.79
CA ALA A 149 7.05 13.27 4.64
C ALA A 149 5.53 13.53 4.72
N LEU A 150 4.81 13.47 3.58
CA LEU A 150 3.36 13.61 3.56
C LEU A 150 2.65 12.47 4.31
N ALA A 151 3.14 11.23 4.24
CA ALA A 151 2.60 10.10 4.99
C ALA A 151 2.73 10.35 6.51
N GLN A 152 3.90 10.81 6.97
CA GLN A 152 4.09 11.23 8.37
C GLN A 152 3.14 12.38 8.75
N ALA A 153 3.01 13.38 7.89
CA ALA A 153 2.12 14.52 8.11
C ALA A 153 0.64 14.10 8.21
N ARG A 154 0.21 13.14 7.38
CA ARG A 154 -1.15 12.59 7.38
C ARG A 154 -1.45 11.82 8.66
N LEU A 155 -0.49 11.06 9.18
CA LEU A 155 -0.59 10.35 10.47
C LEU A 155 -0.69 11.35 11.63
N ALA A 156 0.02 12.47 11.54
CA ALA A 156 0.00 13.55 12.54
C ALA A 156 0.48 13.12 13.94
N VAL A 157 1.40 12.16 14.00
CA VAL A 157 1.94 11.61 15.26
C VAL A 157 3.42 11.92 15.37
N TYR A 158 3.81 12.60 16.44
CA TYR A 158 5.15 13.16 16.63
C TYR A 158 5.82 12.66 17.91
N THR A 159 7.14 12.59 17.90
CA THR A 159 7.95 12.23 19.07
C THR A 159 8.05 13.36 20.08
N ALA A 160 8.42 13.05 21.33
CA ALA A 160 8.62 14.07 22.36
C ALA A 160 9.68 15.12 21.96
N LYS A 161 10.71 14.71 21.21
CA LYS A 161 11.76 15.61 20.71
C LYS A 161 11.24 16.60 19.67
N GLU A 162 10.45 16.14 18.70
CA GLU A 162 9.84 17.02 17.68
C GLU A 162 8.84 18.00 18.30
N MET A 163 8.25 17.63 19.44
CA MET A 163 7.29 18.44 20.19
C MET A 163 7.93 19.44 21.16
N GLU A 164 9.26 19.47 21.29
CA GLU A 164 9.99 20.31 22.25
C GLU A 164 9.72 21.81 22.02
N SER A 165 9.57 22.24 20.77
CA SER A 165 9.30 23.64 20.41
C SER A 165 7.84 24.06 20.59
N VAL A 166 6.93 23.13 20.87
CA VAL A 166 5.50 23.42 21.12
C VAL A 166 5.31 23.85 22.58
N PRO A 167 4.72 25.03 22.85
CA PRO A 167 4.38 25.45 24.21
C PRO A 167 3.54 24.41 24.97
N PRO A 168 3.79 24.17 26.27
CA PRO A 168 3.08 23.15 27.05
C PRO A 168 1.56 23.29 27.00
N GLU A 169 1.05 24.51 27.06
CA GLU A 169 -0.39 24.80 27.06
C GLU A 169 -1.05 24.37 25.74
N LEU A 170 -0.38 24.64 24.62
CA LEU A 170 -0.85 24.21 23.30
C LEU A 170 -0.70 22.69 23.12
N ARG A 171 0.34 22.08 23.70
CA ARG A 171 0.53 20.63 23.64
C ARG A 171 -0.62 19.90 24.34
N GLU A 172 -1.04 20.37 25.52
CA GLU A 172 -2.16 19.79 26.26
C GLU A 172 -3.51 20.00 25.55
N GLN A 173 -3.70 21.14 24.90
CA GLN A 173 -4.98 21.48 24.26
C GLN A 173 -5.18 20.82 22.88
N TYR A 174 -4.09 20.66 22.11
CA TYR A 174 -4.13 20.29 20.69
C TYR A 174 -3.59 18.89 20.37
N PHE A 175 -2.96 18.21 21.34
CA PHE A 175 -2.41 16.86 21.14
C PHE A 175 -2.96 15.87 22.16
N GLU A 176 -3.14 14.63 21.69
CA GLU A 176 -3.59 13.49 22.49
C GLU A 176 -2.46 12.46 22.57
N ARG A 177 -2.41 11.70 23.67
CA ARG A 177 -1.41 10.63 23.81
C ARG A 177 -1.72 9.49 22.84
N ALA A 178 -0.72 9.12 22.06
CA ALA A 178 -0.71 7.95 21.19
C ALA A 178 0.54 7.11 21.53
N ASP A 179 0.40 6.20 22.50
CA ASP A 179 1.49 5.42 23.09
C ASP A 179 2.64 6.29 23.64
N GLN A 180 3.84 6.17 23.05
CA GLN A 180 5.03 6.98 23.38
C GLN A 180 5.13 8.28 22.56
N ARG A 181 4.11 8.57 21.73
CA ARG A 181 4.05 9.72 20.83
C ARG A 181 2.83 10.58 21.13
N LEU A 182 2.80 11.75 20.51
CA LEU A 182 1.72 12.74 20.62
C LEU A 182 1.05 12.89 19.26
N GLY A 183 -0.25 12.57 19.19
CA GLY A 183 -1.06 12.72 17.99
C GLY A 183 -1.80 14.05 17.98
N PHE A 184 -1.83 14.76 16.86
CA PHE A 184 -2.66 15.96 16.72
C PHE A 184 -4.14 15.58 16.76
N ARG A 185 -4.96 16.36 17.47
CA ARG A 185 -6.39 16.06 17.63
C ARG A 185 -7.10 15.83 16.30
N LYS A 186 -7.80 14.70 16.19
CA LYS A 186 -8.41 14.23 14.93
C LYS A 186 -9.49 15.18 14.38
N ASP A 187 -10.23 15.83 15.26
CA ASP A 187 -11.30 16.76 14.91
C ASP A 187 -10.75 18.03 14.21
N LEU A 188 -9.62 18.55 14.67
CA LEU A 188 -8.91 19.68 14.07
C LEU A 188 -8.07 19.26 12.86
N ARG A 189 -7.50 18.04 12.86
CA ARG A 189 -6.77 17.51 11.69
C ARG A 189 -7.63 17.59 10.43
N ARG A 190 -8.93 17.27 10.49
CA ARG A 190 -9.83 17.17 9.32
C ARG A 190 -9.89 18.42 8.43
N THR A 191 -9.50 19.60 8.91
CA THR A 191 -9.42 20.84 8.13
C THR A 191 -8.14 20.96 7.31
N VAL A 192 -7.12 20.13 7.60
CA VAL A 192 -5.82 20.09 6.93
C VAL A 192 -5.82 18.99 5.87
N ILE A 193 -5.66 19.40 4.62
CA ILE A 193 -5.68 18.54 3.42
C ILE A 193 -4.26 18.40 2.90
N PHE A 194 -3.71 17.18 2.96
CA PHE A 194 -2.38 16.86 2.48
C PHE A 194 -2.42 16.31 1.06
N GLY A 195 -1.63 16.89 0.15
CA GLY A 195 -1.56 16.45 -1.23
C GLY A 195 -0.16 16.63 -1.82
N ARG A 196 0.22 15.75 -2.75
CA ARG A 196 1.46 15.92 -3.50
C ARG A 196 1.32 17.09 -4.47
N ASN A 197 2.30 17.99 -4.50
CA ASN A 197 2.33 19.09 -5.45
C ASN A 197 3.77 19.52 -5.77
N ASN A 198 4.12 19.48 -7.05
CA ASN A 198 5.31 20.08 -7.59
C ASN A 198 5.04 21.56 -7.93
N LEU A 199 5.53 22.47 -7.09
CA LEU A 199 5.33 23.93 -7.23
C LEU A 199 5.71 24.51 -8.61
N VAL A 200 6.55 23.80 -9.36
CA VAL A 200 7.08 24.22 -10.65
C VAL A 200 6.15 23.84 -11.81
N GLN A 201 5.58 22.64 -11.77
CA GLN A 201 4.87 22.01 -12.90
C GLN A 201 3.36 21.98 -12.66
N ASP A 202 2.93 21.72 -11.43
CA ASP A 202 1.53 21.51 -11.12
C ASP A 202 0.77 22.83 -11.00
N ALA A 203 -0.53 22.77 -11.27
CA ALA A 203 -1.41 23.92 -11.11
C ALA A 203 -1.45 24.37 -9.63
N PRO A 204 -1.38 25.68 -9.36
CA PRO A 204 -1.45 26.17 -7.99
C PRO A 204 -2.88 26.11 -7.44
N ILE A 205 -2.99 25.89 -6.13
CA ILE A 205 -4.26 26.06 -5.42
C ILE A 205 -4.64 27.54 -5.46
N SER A 206 -5.87 27.86 -5.84
CA SER A 206 -6.34 29.24 -6.03
C SER A 206 -7.25 29.74 -4.90
N ARG A 207 -7.43 31.07 -4.88
CA ARG A 207 -8.28 31.83 -3.94
C ARG A 207 -7.82 31.63 -2.50
N LEU A 208 -6.55 31.94 -2.25
CA LEU A 208 -5.91 31.81 -0.94
C LEU A 208 -5.86 33.15 -0.20
N ASP A 209 -6.06 33.06 1.11
CA ASP A 209 -5.89 34.16 2.05
C ASP A 209 -4.46 34.24 2.57
N LEU A 210 -3.88 33.08 2.86
CA LEU A 210 -2.54 32.96 3.40
C LEU A 210 -1.78 31.88 2.64
N LEU A 211 -0.62 32.22 2.13
CA LEU A 211 0.32 31.29 1.52
C LEU A 211 1.60 31.28 2.35
N LEU A 212 1.96 30.11 2.86
CA LEU A 212 3.20 29.83 3.56
C LEU A 212 4.10 29.07 2.59
N CYS A 213 5.27 29.61 2.25
CA CYS A 213 6.28 28.89 1.49
C CYS A 213 7.65 29.22 2.09
N ARG A 214 8.02 28.49 3.12
CA ARG A 214 9.18 28.81 3.96
C ARG A 214 10.26 27.76 3.82
N ASN A 215 11.48 28.22 3.57
CA ASN A 215 12.66 27.36 3.47
C ASN A 215 12.64 26.34 2.32
N THR A 216 11.72 26.50 1.36
CA THR A 216 11.60 25.67 0.15
C THR A 216 12.29 26.31 -1.05
N LEU A 217 12.06 27.60 -1.29
CA LEU A 217 12.57 28.32 -2.45
C LEU A 217 14.10 28.45 -2.42
N MET A 218 14.72 28.44 -1.24
CA MET A 218 16.17 28.59 -1.07
C MET A 218 17.03 27.58 -1.86
N TYR A 219 16.47 26.42 -2.20
CA TYR A 219 17.14 25.37 -2.99
C TYR A 219 17.11 25.60 -4.50
N LEU A 220 16.20 26.46 -4.96
CA LEU A 220 15.92 26.66 -6.37
C LEU A 220 16.73 27.83 -6.96
N ASN A 221 16.99 27.77 -8.26
CA ASN A 221 17.61 28.85 -9.01
C ASN A 221 16.65 30.03 -9.22
N ALA A 222 17.18 31.19 -9.60
CA ALA A 222 16.39 32.42 -9.69
C ALA A 222 15.25 32.34 -10.72
N GLU A 223 15.46 31.63 -11.83
CA GLU A 223 14.45 31.46 -12.88
C GLU A 223 13.26 30.62 -12.40
N THR A 224 13.55 29.51 -11.71
CA THR A 224 12.52 28.62 -11.15
C THR A 224 11.75 29.31 -10.03
N GLN A 225 12.45 30.05 -9.16
CA GLN A 225 11.80 30.90 -8.15
C GLN A 225 10.85 31.92 -8.81
N ALA A 226 11.26 32.57 -9.90
CA ALA A 226 10.42 33.53 -10.61
C ALA A 226 9.13 32.89 -11.16
N ARG A 227 9.21 31.65 -11.65
CA ARG A 227 8.04 30.90 -12.13
C ARG A 227 7.08 30.57 -10.98
N ILE A 228 7.59 30.04 -9.87
CA ILE A 228 6.79 29.73 -8.68
C ILE A 228 6.11 30.99 -8.12
N LEU A 229 6.83 32.11 -8.05
CA LEU A 229 6.26 33.37 -7.55
C LEU A 229 5.11 33.89 -8.42
N ARG A 230 5.12 33.63 -9.74
CA ARG A 230 3.96 33.93 -10.60
C ARG A 230 2.77 33.04 -10.28
N HIS A 231 3.00 31.76 -10.01
CA HIS A 231 1.94 30.85 -9.57
C HIS A 231 1.35 31.30 -8.23
N PHE A 232 2.19 31.70 -7.27
CA PHE A 232 1.75 32.23 -5.98
C PHE A 232 0.95 33.53 -6.12
N HIS A 233 1.35 34.42 -7.04
CA HIS A 233 0.60 35.66 -7.32
C HIS A 233 -0.80 35.38 -7.83
N PHE A 234 -0.94 34.38 -8.72
CA PHE A 234 -2.24 33.93 -9.22
C PHE A 234 -3.08 33.23 -8.14
N ALA A 235 -2.42 32.47 -7.26
CA ALA A 235 -3.04 31.70 -6.19
C ALA A 235 -3.72 32.58 -5.12
N LEU A 236 -3.09 33.70 -4.78
CA LEU A 236 -3.51 34.61 -3.72
C LEU A 236 -4.65 35.54 -4.16
N LEU A 237 -5.59 35.78 -3.24
CA LEU A 237 -6.54 36.89 -3.33
C LEU A 237 -5.81 38.24 -3.25
N ASP A 238 -6.47 39.31 -3.66
CA ASP A 238 -5.86 40.65 -3.68
C ASP A 238 -5.51 41.17 -2.28
N THR A 239 -6.24 40.72 -1.25
CA THR A 239 -5.95 40.95 0.17
C THR A 239 -5.09 39.86 0.80
N GLY A 240 -4.68 38.85 0.02
CA GLY A 240 -3.95 37.69 0.49
C GLY A 240 -2.50 38.01 0.88
N VAL A 241 -1.98 37.23 1.83
CA VAL A 241 -0.65 37.37 2.40
C VAL A 241 0.24 36.20 2.02
N LEU A 242 1.47 36.50 1.62
CA LEU A 242 2.55 35.54 1.37
C LEU A 242 3.60 35.64 2.49
N LEU A 243 3.92 34.51 3.12
CA LEU A 243 5.00 34.38 4.09
C LEU A 243 6.13 33.50 3.54
N LEU A 244 7.34 34.06 3.49
CA LEU A 244 8.55 33.34 3.07
C LEU A 244 9.52 33.08 4.23
N GLY A 245 10.51 32.22 4.02
CA GLY A 245 11.60 31.94 4.96
C GLY A 245 12.60 33.09 5.07
N LYS A 246 13.31 33.19 6.20
CA LYS A 246 14.27 34.29 6.48
C LYS A 246 15.34 34.50 5.38
N SER A 247 15.84 33.38 4.85
CA SER A 247 16.90 33.34 3.84
C SER A 247 16.38 33.52 2.40
N GLU A 248 15.07 33.67 2.22
CA GLU A 248 14.42 33.80 0.92
C GLU A 248 14.10 35.27 0.69
N MET A 249 14.69 35.86 -0.36
CA MET A 249 14.53 37.28 -0.69
C MET A 249 13.93 37.48 -2.07
N MET A 250 12.85 38.25 -2.14
CA MET A 250 12.28 38.72 -3.41
C MET A 250 12.94 40.03 -3.87
N ILE A 251 14.24 39.97 -4.23
CA ILE A 251 14.94 41.17 -4.72
C ILE A 251 14.46 41.54 -6.14
N SER A 252 14.12 40.54 -6.97
CA SER A 252 13.89 40.71 -8.41
C SER A 252 12.42 40.74 -8.85
N HIS A 253 11.45 40.64 -7.92
CA HIS A 253 10.03 40.46 -8.23
C HIS A 253 9.09 41.40 -7.46
N ARG A 254 9.53 42.65 -7.23
CA ARG A 254 8.74 43.66 -6.52
C ARG A 254 7.44 44.03 -7.22
N ASP A 255 7.33 43.75 -8.52
CA ASP A 255 6.15 44.04 -9.33
C ASP A 255 4.97 43.09 -9.06
N LEU A 256 5.23 41.94 -8.41
CA LEU A 256 4.21 40.97 -8.03
C LEU A 256 3.78 41.14 -6.58
N PHE A 257 4.73 41.44 -5.69
CA PHE A 257 4.50 41.46 -4.25
C PHE A 257 5.13 42.68 -3.58
N ALA A 258 4.36 43.37 -2.75
CA ALA A 258 4.84 44.43 -1.87
C ALA A 258 5.24 43.84 -0.52
N ALA A 259 6.36 44.27 0.05
CA ALA A 259 6.76 43.86 1.39
C ALA A 259 5.93 44.61 2.43
N ALA A 260 5.10 43.90 3.19
CA ALA A 260 4.41 44.44 4.37
C ALA A 260 5.38 44.51 5.57
N ASP A 261 6.21 43.48 5.75
CA ASP A 261 7.34 43.48 6.69
C ASP A 261 8.53 42.73 6.09
N LEU A 262 9.56 43.47 5.69
CA LEU A 262 10.75 42.90 5.05
C LEU A 262 11.63 42.10 6.03
N LYS A 263 11.64 42.45 7.33
CA LYS A 263 12.42 41.75 8.35
C LYS A 263 11.81 40.39 8.66
N LYS A 264 10.47 40.30 8.65
CA LYS A 264 9.72 39.07 8.90
C LYS A 264 9.31 38.33 7.63
N ARG A 265 9.67 38.85 6.45
CA ARG A 265 9.42 38.25 5.12
C ARG A 265 7.94 38.04 4.81
N ILE A 266 7.13 39.04 5.18
CA ILE A 266 5.69 39.06 4.91
C ILE A 266 5.44 40.00 3.74
N PHE A 267 4.68 39.50 2.77
CA PHE A 267 4.38 40.18 1.53
C PHE A 267 2.88 40.15 1.24
N VAL A 268 2.39 41.16 0.55
CA VAL A 268 1.01 41.25 0.07
C VAL A 268 1.01 41.35 -1.45
N LYS A 269 -0.03 40.81 -2.08
CA LYS A 269 -0.19 40.85 -3.53
C LYS A 269 -0.25 42.30 -4.02
N GLN A 270 0.56 42.65 -5.02
CA GLN A 270 0.35 43.90 -5.74
C GLN A 270 -0.74 43.70 -6.79
N PRO A 271 -1.77 44.55 -6.83
CA PRO A 271 -2.70 44.61 -7.95
C PRO A 271 -1.88 44.88 -9.20
N ARG A 272 -2.13 44.13 -10.29
CA ARG A 272 -1.52 44.45 -11.58
C ARG A 272 -2.08 45.78 -12.06
N THR A 273 -1.47 46.89 -11.68
CA THR A 273 -1.56 48.11 -12.47
C THR A 273 -1.07 47.75 -13.87
N THR A 274 -1.94 47.90 -14.86
CA THR A 274 -1.59 47.95 -16.27
C THR A 274 -0.27 48.71 -16.41
N MET A 275 0.76 48.05 -16.94
CA MET A 275 2.04 48.68 -17.29
C MET A 275 1.75 49.79 -18.31
N GLY A 276 1.52 51.00 -17.80
CA GLY A 276 1.32 52.21 -18.59
C GLY A 276 1.58 53.51 -17.82
N SER A 277 1.92 53.44 -16.52
CA SER A 277 2.05 54.65 -15.70
C SER A 277 3.20 54.57 -14.69
N ARG A 278 4.43 54.34 -15.17
CA ARG A 278 5.67 54.62 -14.40
C ARG A 278 6.80 55.19 -15.26
N ALA A 279 6.48 56.01 -16.24
CA ALA A 279 7.44 56.92 -16.87
C ALA A 279 7.02 58.36 -16.57
N GLY A 280 7.51 58.92 -15.46
CA GLY A 280 7.13 60.27 -15.05
C GLY A 280 7.69 60.66 -13.69
N ALA A 281 9.01 60.62 -13.53
CA ALA A 281 9.67 61.30 -12.42
C ALA A 281 11.12 61.61 -12.80
N PHE A 282 11.30 62.57 -13.71
CA PHE A 282 12.46 63.45 -13.99
C PHE A 282 12.01 64.19 -15.27
N VAL A 283 11.71 65.50 -15.30
CA VAL A 283 12.61 66.65 -15.13
C VAL A 283 11.71 67.88 -14.94
N GLY A 284 12.06 68.78 -14.02
CA GLY A 284 11.45 70.10 -13.94
C GLY A 284 11.93 70.98 -15.08
N ALA A 285 11.00 71.54 -15.85
CA ALA A 285 11.22 72.71 -16.70
C ALA A 285 9.90 73.47 -16.82
N GLU A 286 10.02 74.79 -16.72
CA GLU A 286 8.96 75.79 -16.63
C GLU A 286 7.93 75.66 -17.76
N GLU A 287 6.63 75.53 -17.41
CA GLU A 287 5.54 75.62 -18.38
C GLU A 287 4.87 76.99 -18.31
N ASN A 288 5.03 77.72 -19.42
CA ASN A 288 4.23 78.87 -19.81
C ASN A 288 2.77 78.41 -19.97
N GLU A 289 1.86 78.98 -19.17
CA GLU A 289 0.42 78.70 -19.26
C GLU A 289 -0.14 79.06 -20.65
N ARG A 290 -0.63 78.03 -21.37
CA ARG A 290 -1.49 78.18 -22.55
C ARG A 290 -2.97 78.13 -22.13
N PRO A 291 -3.90 78.74 -22.89
CA PRO A 291 -5.29 78.83 -22.48
C PRO A 291 -5.97 77.45 -22.41
N ALA A 292 -6.59 77.15 -21.26
CA ALA A 292 -7.15 75.84 -20.86
C ALA A 292 -8.11 75.15 -21.86
N GLY A 293 -8.69 75.89 -22.81
CA GLY A 293 -9.59 75.33 -23.85
C GLY A 293 -8.87 74.69 -25.04
N GLU A 294 -7.62 75.03 -25.31
CA GLU A 294 -6.80 74.39 -26.36
C GLU A 294 -6.15 73.10 -25.85
N ASP A 295 -5.69 73.07 -24.60
CA ASP A 295 -5.03 71.91 -24.00
C ASP A 295 -5.97 70.70 -23.87
N GLU A 296 -7.24 70.90 -23.53
CA GLU A 296 -8.22 69.80 -23.45
C GLU A 296 -8.52 69.18 -24.83
N ARG A 297 -8.58 70.00 -25.89
CA ARG A 297 -8.81 69.51 -27.26
C ARG A 297 -7.60 68.75 -27.78
N VAL A 298 -6.41 69.32 -27.60
CA VAL A 298 -5.15 68.66 -27.97
C VAL A 298 -4.98 67.35 -27.21
N THR A 299 -5.36 67.30 -25.92
CA THR A 299 -5.31 66.06 -25.12
C THR A 299 -6.30 65.01 -25.62
N ARG A 300 -7.55 65.39 -25.96
CA ARG A 300 -8.54 64.45 -26.52
C ARG A 300 -8.13 63.92 -27.89
N ASP A 301 -7.62 64.79 -28.76
CA ASP A 301 -7.16 64.40 -30.10
C ASP A 301 -5.93 63.49 -29.99
N ALA A 302 -4.99 63.79 -29.10
CA ALA A 302 -3.85 62.92 -28.81
C ALA A 302 -4.27 61.56 -28.23
N ALA A 303 -5.27 61.53 -27.34
CA ALA A 303 -5.80 60.28 -26.77
C ALA A 303 -6.50 59.41 -27.81
N LEU A 304 -7.23 60.00 -28.77
CA LEU A 304 -7.83 59.29 -29.90
C LEU A 304 -6.76 58.78 -30.88
N GLU A 305 -5.74 59.59 -31.17
CA GLU A 305 -4.66 59.25 -32.10
C GLU A 305 -3.74 58.14 -31.56
N LEU A 306 -3.47 58.13 -30.26
CA LEU A 306 -2.59 57.17 -29.56
C LEU A 306 -3.36 56.03 -28.87
N GLY A 307 -4.67 55.94 -29.04
CA GLY A 307 -5.51 54.91 -28.43
C GLY A 307 -5.02 53.49 -28.81
N PRO A 308 -5.08 52.50 -27.90
CA PRO A 308 -4.42 51.20 -28.09
C PRO A 308 -5.11 50.28 -29.12
N ALA A 309 -6.42 50.44 -29.33
CA ALA A 309 -7.18 49.70 -30.32
C ALA A 309 -7.15 50.42 -31.67
N ALA A 310 -7.02 49.69 -32.77
CA ALA A 310 -7.13 50.28 -34.11
C ALA A 310 -8.56 50.78 -34.32
N GLN A 311 -8.73 52.07 -34.62
CA GLN A 311 -10.02 52.72 -34.73
C GLN A 311 -10.14 53.55 -36.02
N VAL A 312 -11.28 53.42 -36.69
CA VAL A 312 -11.65 54.22 -37.87
C VAL A 312 -13.02 54.85 -37.64
N ILE A 313 -13.15 56.16 -37.85
CA ILE A 313 -14.41 56.89 -37.69
C ILE A 313 -14.97 57.23 -39.06
N VAL A 314 -16.21 56.84 -39.30
CA VAL A 314 -16.97 57.11 -40.53
C VAL A 314 -18.10 58.10 -40.21
N SER A 315 -18.19 59.18 -40.98
CA SER A 315 -19.28 60.16 -40.82
C SER A 315 -20.64 59.56 -41.18
N ARG A 316 -21.71 60.25 -40.79
CA ARG A 316 -23.07 59.91 -41.24
C ARG A 316 -23.24 59.90 -42.78
N THR A 317 -22.41 60.62 -43.52
CA THR A 317 -22.42 60.62 -45.00
C THR A 317 -21.60 59.48 -45.61
N GLY A 318 -21.11 58.54 -44.78
CA GLY A 318 -20.33 57.39 -45.24
C GLY A 318 -18.90 57.72 -45.65
N ARG A 319 -18.31 58.82 -45.13
CA ARG A 319 -16.91 59.20 -45.43
C ARG A 319 -15.99 58.88 -44.25
N VAL A 320 -14.79 58.41 -44.52
CA VAL A 320 -13.77 58.23 -43.48
C VAL A 320 -13.34 59.62 -42.98
N THR A 321 -13.52 59.88 -41.69
CA THR A 321 -13.20 61.18 -41.07
C THR A 321 -11.95 61.13 -40.23
N PHE A 322 -11.62 59.95 -39.70
CA PHE A 322 -10.47 59.76 -38.83
C PHE A 322 -10.06 58.29 -38.84
N ALA A 323 -8.76 58.05 -38.70
CA ALA A 323 -8.18 56.75 -38.40
C ALA A 323 -7.00 57.00 -37.47
N ASN A 324 -6.89 56.28 -36.36
CA ASN A 324 -5.79 56.49 -35.41
C ASN A 324 -4.49 55.80 -35.85
N LEU A 325 -3.38 56.01 -35.13
CA LEU A 325 -2.07 55.48 -35.52
C LEU A 325 -2.07 53.94 -35.66
N PRO A 326 -2.64 53.15 -34.72
CA PRO A 326 -2.72 51.71 -34.89
C PRO A 326 -3.56 51.27 -36.11
N ALA A 327 -4.67 51.95 -36.43
CA ALA A 327 -5.46 51.62 -37.63
C ALA A 327 -4.69 51.92 -38.92
N ARG A 328 -3.98 53.07 -38.99
CA ARG A 328 -3.14 53.40 -40.15
C ARG A 328 -2.00 52.40 -40.32
N ALA A 329 -1.38 51.97 -39.22
CA ALA A 329 -0.32 50.96 -39.26
C ALA A 329 -0.84 49.57 -39.65
N LEU A 330 -2.01 49.16 -39.13
CA LEU A 330 -2.59 47.84 -39.36
C LEU A 330 -3.12 47.67 -40.79
N PHE A 331 -3.73 48.72 -41.35
CA PHE A 331 -4.38 48.69 -42.67
C PHE A 331 -3.62 49.47 -43.75
N GLN A 332 -2.44 50.03 -43.42
CA GLN A 332 -1.60 50.82 -44.33
C GLN A 332 -2.33 51.99 -45.01
N LEU A 333 -3.23 52.65 -44.27
CA LEU A 333 -4.04 53.75 -44.79
C LEU A 333 -3.16 54.96 -45.13
N ALA A 334 -3.32 55.51 -46.33
CA ALA A 334 -2.64 56.72 -46.76
C ALA A 334 -3.42 57.98 -46.32
N GLY A 335 -2.76 59.14 -46.32
CA GLY A 335 -3.41 60.42 -46.02
C GLY A 335 -4.59 60.74 -46.95
N ASP A 336 -4.57 60.21 -48.17
CA ASP A 336 -5.61 60.38 -49.19
C ASP A 336 -6.86 59.52 -48.94
N ASP A 337 -6.82 58.56 -48.01
CA ASP A 337 -7.96 57.71 -47.65
C ASP A 337 -8.90 58.40 -46.65
N ILE A 338 -8.40 59.43 -45.95
CA ILE A 338 -9.20 60.31 -45.10
C ILE A 338 -10.02 61.25 -46.01
N GLY A 339 -11.34 61.19 -45.88
CA GLY A 339 -12.30 61.96 -46.68
C GLY A 339 -12.92 61.18 -47.84
N ARG A 340 -12.41 59.98 -48.19
CA ARG A 340 -13.02 59.08 -49.18
C ARG A 340 -14.29 58.42 -48.67
N THR A 341 -15.12 57.94 -49.58
CA THR A 341 -16.29 57.12 -49.25
C THR A 341 -15.82 55.80 -48.66
N PHE A 342 -16.28 55.42 -47.47
CA PHE A 342 -15.87 54.19 -46.79
C PHE A 342 -16.10 52.95 -47.66
N ALA A 343 -17.21 52.88 -48.40
CA ALA A 343 -17.54 51.77 -49.30
C ALA A 343 -16.54 51.59 -50.46
N GLU A 344 -15.71 52.60 -50.76
CA GLU A 344 -14.68 52.55 -51.81
C GLU A 344 -13.29 52.20 -51.25
N THR A 345 -13.17 52.02 -49.93
CA THR A 345 -11.91 51.65 -49.27
C THR A 345 -11.80 50.15 -49.07
N ASP A 346 -10.58 49.62 -49.04
CA ASP A 346 -10.33 48.18 -48.80
C ASP A 346 -10.88 47.71 -47.44
N LEU A 347 -10.98 48.64 -46.46
CA LEU A 347 -11.59 48.42 -45.15
C LEU A 347 -13.08 48.02 -45.21
N ALA A 348 -13.81 48.37 -46.27
CA ALA A 348 -15.21 47.97 -46.42
C ALA A 348 -15.38 46.46 -46.61
N HIS A 349 -14.35 45.80 -47.10
CA HIS A 349 -14.38 44.39 -47.52
C HIS A 349 -13.38 43.50 -46.78
N ARG A 350 -12.34 44.08 -46.13
CA ARG A 350 -11.33 43.36 -45.35
C ARG A 350 -11.13 44.06 -43.99
N PRO A 351 -11.13 43.35 -42.86
CA PRO A 351 -11.14 41.88 -42.72
C PRO A 351 -12.53 41.24 -42.82
N ALA A 352 -13.62 42.01 -42.81
CA ALA A 352 -15.00 41.55 -42.94
C ALA A 352 -15.85 42.54 -43.76
N GLN A 353 -17.11 42.20 -44.09
CA GLN A 353 -18.02 43.12 -44.78
C GLN A 353 -18.63 44.12 -43.78
N LEU A 354 -18.11 45.35 -43.76
CA LEU A 354 -18.44 46.34 -42.71
C LEU A 354 -19.54 47.34 -43.11
N VAL A 355 -19.90 47.43 -44.40
CA VAL A 355 -20.92 48.39 -44.88
C VAL A 355 -22.28 48.18 -44.22
N ALA A 356 -22.79 46.94 -44.21
CA ALA A 356 -24.09 46.64 -43.62
C ALA A 356 -24.12 46.84 -42.08
N PRO A 357 -23.13 46.37 -41.30
CA PRO A 357 -23.03 46.69 -39.87
C PRO A 357 -22.98 48.19 -39.56
N ILE A 358 -22.32 49.00 -40.39
CA ILE A 358 -22.25 50.45 -40.25
C ILE A 358 -23.62 51.10 -40.48
N GLU A 359 -24.31 50.74 -41.55
CA GLU A 359 -25.67 51.23 -41.82
C GLU A 359 -26.65 50.82 -40.72
N GLN A 360 -26.50 49.61 -40.20
CA GLN A 360 -27.30 49.10 -39.08
C GLN A 360 -27.03 49.89 -37.80
N ALA A 361 -25.76 50.12 -37.45
CA ALA A 361 -25.38 50.89 -36.26
C ALA A 361 -25.89 52.34 -36.33
N LEU A 362 -25.85 52.98 -37.50
CA LEU A 362 -26.40 54.33 -37.73
C LEU A 362 -27.92 54.37 -37.59
N ARG A 363 -28.63 53.36 -38.12
CA ARG A 363 -30.09 53.28 -38.11
C ARG A 363 -30.64 52.96 -36.72
N GLU A 364 -30.04 51.96 -36.06
CA GLU A 364 -30.52 51.42 -34.79
C GLU A 364 -29.90 52.13 -33.58
N ARG A 365 -28.86 52.94 -33.78
CA ARG A 365 -28.13 53.71 -32.74
C ARG A 365 -27.64 52.83 -31.59
N ARG A 366 -27.25 51.60 -31.90
CA ARG A 366 -26.64 50.65 -30.96
C ARG A 366 -25.35 50.06 -31.52
N ARG A 367 -24.50 49.55 -30.62
CA ARG A 367 -23.32 48.75 -30.98
C ARG A 367 -23.75 47.50 -31.76
N VAL A 368 -23.06 47.24 -32.87
CA VAL A 368 -23.21 46.03 -33.69
C VAL A 368 -21.89 45.27 -33.64
N PRO A 369 -21.83 44.10 -32.97
CA PRO A 369 -20.66 43.23 -33.04
C PRO A 369 -20.61 42.56 -34.41
N VAL A 370 -19.48 42.65 -35.09
CA VAL A 370 -19.23 41.92 -36.35
C VAL A 370 -18.59 40.57 -36.05
N GLY A 371 -17.90 40.45 -34.91
CA GLY A 371 -17.26 39.24 -34.43
C GLY A 371 -15.82 39.12 -34.93
N GLU A 372 -15.26 37.92 -34.77
CA GLU A 372 -13.87 37.64 -35.14
C GLU A 372 -13.71 37.53 -36.66
N ALA A 373 -12.75 38.28 -37.18
CA ALA A 373 -12.41 38.31 -38.60
C ALA A 373 -10.90 38.16 -38.79
N THR A 374 -10.51 37.33 -39.76
CA THR A 374 -9.09 37.11 -40.07
C THR A 374 -8.59 38.15 -41.06
N LEU A 375 -7.62 38.95 -40.64
CA LEU A 375 -6.86 39.82 -41.52
C LEU A 375 -5.57 39.10 -41.94
N THR A 376 -5.41 38.87 -43.23
CA THR A 376 -4.13 38.40 -43.80
C THR A 376 -3.46 39.58 -44.51
N PRO A 377 -2.44 40.21 -43.92
CA PRO A 377 -1.70 41.29 -44.57
C PRO A 377 -0.93 40.76 -45.79
N GLU A 378 -0.61 41.63 -46.76
CA GLU A 378 0.21 41.25 -47.94
C GLU A 378 1.65 40.83 -47.55
N ARG A 379 2.13 41.31 -46.41
CA ARG A 379 3.37 40.87 -45.76
C ARG A 379 3.16 40.78 -44.25
N GLY A 380 3.30 39.59 -43.69
CA GLY A 380 3.17 39.31 -42.26
C GLY A 380 2.23 38.14 -41.96
N ASP A 381 2.19 37.73 -40.70
CA ASP A 381 1.33 36.64 -40.24
C ASP A 381 -0.14 37.05 -40.24
N ALA A 382 -1.03 36.06 -40.42
CA ALA A 382 -2.46 36.27 -40.28
C ALA A 382 -2.80 36.69 -38.85
N ARG A 383 -3.68 37.69 -38.72
CA ARG A 383 -4.16 38.19 -37.44
C ARG A 383 -5.65 37.95 -37.31
N GLN A 384 -6.08 37.57 -36.11
CA GLN A 384 -7.49 37.44 -35.76
C GLN A 384 -7.92 38.72 -35.05
N LEU A 385 -8.92 39.40 -35.60
CA LEU A 385 -9.38 40.70 -35.11
C LEU A 385 -10.83 40.57 -34.64
N ASP A 386 -11.14 41.01 -33.42
CA ASP A 386 -12.53 41.24 -33.03
C ASP A 386 -12.97 42.63 -33.52
N VAL A 387 -14.05 42.65 -34.30
CA VAL A 387 -14.52 43.87 -34.97
C VAL A 387 -15.84 44.32 -34.39
N ASN A 388 -15.86 45.59 -33.97
CA ASN A 388 -17.01 46.20 -33.33
C ASN A 388 -17.36 47.54 -33.99
N VAL A 389 -18.64 47.74 -34.29
CA VAL A 389 -19.15 48.98 -34.86
C VAL A 389 -20.01 49.69 -33.82
N THR A 390 -19.60 50.87 -33.40
CA THR A 390 -20.26 51.65 -32.34
C THR A 390 -20.70 53.02 -32.88
N PRO A 391 -21.99 53.40 -32.77
CA PRO A 391 -22.44 54.70 -33.24
C PRO A 391 -21.94 55.82 -32.34
N LEU A 392 -21.52 56.93 -32.95
CA LEU A 392 -21.13 58.16 -32.27
C LEU A 392 -22.35 59.07 -32.19
N ILE A 393 -22.89 59.23 -30.98
CA ILE A 393 -24.13 59.97 -30.71
C ILE A 393 -23.77 61.29 -30.04
N ALA A 394 -24.24 62.40 -30.61
CA ALA A 394 -24.09 63.73 -30.00
C ALA A 394 -25.09 63.97 -28.87
N SER A 395 -24.90 65.04 -28.11
CA SER A 395 -25.73 65.41 -26.95
C SER A 395 -27.21 65.62 -27.26
N ASP A 396 -27.55 65.83 -28.53
CA ASP A 396 -28.91 65.95 -29.07
C ASP A 396 -29.51 64.60 -29.52
N ASN A 397 -28.85 63.49 -29.19
CA ASN A 397 -29.21 62.12 -29.56
C ASN A 397 -29.19 61.85 -31.08
N LEU A 398 -28.50 62.68 -31.86
CA LEU A 398 -28.26 62.44 -33.28
C LEU A 398 -26.97 61.64 -33.47
N ALA A 399 -27.03 60.58 -34.29
CA ALA A 399 -25.84 59.87 -34.73
C ALA A 399 -25.04 60.76 -35.69
N VAL A 400 -23.84 61.15 -35.29
CA VAL A 400 -22.93 62.00 -36.07
C VAL A 400 -22.01 61.14 -36.96
N GLY A 401 -21.81 59.89 -36.58
CA GLY A 401 -21.04 58.90 -37.33
C GLY A 401 -21.02 57.55 -36.62
N VAL A 402 -20.07 56.70 -37.01
CA VAL A 402 -19.74 55.44 -36.35
C VAL A 402 -18.23 55.34 -36.13
N SER A 403 -17.86 54.67 -35.05
CA SER A 403 -16.51 54.23 -34.77
C SER A 403 -16.44 52.72 -35.01
N VAL A 404 -15.57 52.31 -35.92
CA VAL A 404 -15.20 50.92 -36.14
C VAL A 404 -13.90 50.65 -35.40
N THR A 405 -13.91 49.70 -34.47
CA THR A 405 -12.73 49.29 -33.69
C THR A 405 -12.31 47.87 -34.03
N PHE A 406 -11.01 47.66 -34.12
CA PHE A 406 -10.37 46.38 -34.41
C PHE A 406 -9.41 46.03 -33.27
N GLU A 407 -9.69 44.94 -32.56
CA GLU A 407 -8.86 44.45 -31.46
C GLU A 407 -8.13 43.17 -31.87
N ASP A 408 -6.81 43.13 -31.69
CA ASP A 408 -5.99 41.96 -32.05
C ASP A 408 -6.12 40.85 -30.99
N VAL A 409 -6.92 39.84 -31.32
CA VAL A 409 -7.21 38.68 -30.45
C VAL A 409 -6.44 37.44 -30.86
N THR A 410 -5.44 37.56 -31.75
CA THR A 410 -4.67 36.42 -32.30
C THR A 410 -4.08 35.52 -31.21
N ARG A 411 -3.48 36.12 -30.17
CA ARG A 411 -2.92 35.36 -29.04
C ARG A 411 -3.97 34.68 -28.18
N PHE A 412 -5.11 35.36 -27.99
CA PHE A 412 -6.21 34.84 -27.19
C PHE A 412 -6.85 33.62 -27.87
N ALA A 413 -7.12 33.72 -29.17
CA ALA A 413 -7.67 32.62 -29.96
C ALA A 413 -6.71 31.42 -30.06
N ALA A 414 -5.40 31.66 -30.23
CA ALA A 414 -4.40 30.59 -30.19
C ALA A 414 -4.37 29.87 -28.84
N MET A 415 -4.40 30.63 -27.74
CA MET A 415 -4.39 30.07 -26.39
C MET A 415 -5.69 29.32 -26.05
N GLN A 416 -6.83 29.77 -26.57
CA GLN A 416 -8.11 29.08 -26.41
C GLN A 416 -8.11 27.73 -27.16
N SER A 417 -7.57 27.70 -28.38
CA SER A 417 -7.41 26.45 -29.15
C SER A 417 -6.49 25.45 -28.46
N GLU A 418 -5.35 25.92 -27.94
CA GLU A 418 -4.41 25.09 -27.16
C GLU A 418 -5.07 24.53 -25.89
N LEU A 419 -5.85 25.35 -25.19
CA LEU A 419 -6.58 24.93 -23.99
C LEU A 419 -7.66 23.89 -24.31
N GLU A 420 -8.37 24.04 -25.42
CA GLU A 420 -9.34 23.04 -25.90
C GLU A 420 -8.65 21.71 -26.27
N SER A 421 -7.47 21.76 -26.90
CA SER A 421 -6.68 20.55 -27.18
C SER A 421 -6.24 19.86 -25.89
N ASN A 422 -5.60 20.61 -24.98
CA ASN A 422 -5.11 20.07 -23.71
C ASN A 422 -6.27 19.49 -22.87
N ARG A 423 -7.45 20.11 -22.94
CA ARG A 423 -8.63 19.58 -22.26
C ARG A 423 -9.04 18.21 -22.80
N ARG A 424 -9.04 18.02 -24.12
CA ARG A 424 -9.33 16.71 -24.72
C ARG A 424 -8.27 15.67 -24.36
N ASP A 425 -7.01 16.05 -24.41
CA ASP A 425 -5.90 15.15 -24.03
C ASP A 425 -6.00 14.73 -22.56
N LEU A 426 -6.41 15.66 -21.69
CA LEU A 426 -6.65 15.37 -20.28
C LEU A 426 -7.85 14.45 -20.06
N GLU A 427 -8.95 14.66 -20.79
CA GLU A 427 -10.13 13.78 -20.74
C GLU A 427 -9.76 12.34 -21.16
N LEU A 428 -8.97 12.17 -22.22
CA LEU A 428 -8.45 10.86 -22.66
C LEU A 428 -7.54 10.21 -21.61
N ALA A 429 -6.61 10.98 -21.02
CA ALA A 429 -5.72 10.47 -19.98
C ALA A 429 -6.48 10.05 -18.70
N TYR A 430 -7.57 10.74 -18.36
CA TYR A 430 -8.44 10.33 -17.26
C TYR A 430 -9.19 9.04 -17.56
N GLU A 431 -9.67 8.84 -18.79
CA GLU A 431 -10.30 7.58 -19.20
C GLU A 431 -9.31 6.41 -19.16
N GLU A 432 -8.08 6.60 -19.65
CA GLU A 432 -7.02 5.59 -19.53
C GLU A 432 -6.69 5.29 -18.06
N LEU A 433 -6.53 6.31 -17.22
CA LEU A 433 -6.25 6.12 -15.80
C LEU A 433 -7.38 5.35 -15.11
N GLN A 434 -8.64 5.70 -15.40
CA GLN A 434 -9.78 4.99 -14.84
C GLN A 434 -9.79 3.52 -15.27
N SER A 435 -9.51 3.23 -16.55
CA SER A 435 -9.37 1.85 -17.03
C SER A 435 -8.27 1.09 -16.29
N THR A 436 -7.12 1.71 -16.03
CA THR A 436 -6.04 1.06 -15.26
C THR A 436 -6.40 0.85 -13.79
N ILE A 437 -7.20 1.74 -13.20
CA ILE A 437 -7.70 1.58 -11.82
C ILE A 437 -8.65 0.38 -11.77
N ASP A 438 -9.60 0.30 -12.70
CA ASP A 438 -10.55 -0.81 -12.77
C ASP A 438 -9.80 -2.14 -13.00
N GLU A 439 -8.77 -2.16 -13.86
CA GLU A 439 -7.88 -3.32 -14.02
C GLU A 439 -7.14 -3.67 -12.72
N LEU A 440 -6.58 -2.69 -12.02
CA LEU A 440 -5.89 -2.91 -10.74
C LEU A 440 -6.86 -3.45 -9.67
N GLU A 441 -8.08 -2.93 -9.59
CA GLU A 441 -9.10 -3.44 -8.67
C GLU A 441 -9.42 -4.91 -8.96
N THR A 442 -9.64 -5.27 -10.23
CA THR A 442 -9.89 -6.67 -10.61
C THR A 442 -8.71 -7.58 -10.26
N THR A 443 -7.47 -7.18 -10.56
CA THR A 443 -6.28 -7.98 -10.19
C THR A 443 -6.11 -8.11 -8.68
N ASN A 444 -6.50 -7.11 -7.90
CA ASN A 444 -6.44 -7.15 -6.45
C ASN A 444 -7.51 -8.07 -5.87
N GLU A 445 -8.73 -8.07 -6.43
CA GLU A 445 -9.78 -9.04 -6.10
C GLU A 445 -9.36 -10.48 -6.42
N GLU A 446 -8.72 -10.70 -7.59
CA GLU A 446 -8.17 -12.01 -7.96
C GLU A 446 -7.06 -12.46 -6.99
N LEU A 447 -6.14 -11.57 -6.62
CA LEU A 447 -5.10 -11.85 -5.62
C LEU A 447 -5.68 -12.17 -4.24
N GLN A 448 -6.70 -11.43 -3.81
CA GLN A 448 -7.38 -11.69 -2.55
C GLN A 448 -8.06 -13.07 -2.57
N SER A 449 -8.78 -13.39 -3.65
CA SER A 449 -9.39 -14.71 -3.84
C SER A 449 -8.35 -15.83 -3.82
N ALA A 450 -7.23 -15.66 -4.50
CA ALA A 450 -6.15 -16.64 -4.50
C ALA A 450 -5.52 -16.82 -3.10
N ASN A 451 -5.44 -15.74 -2.32
CA ASN A 451 -4.94 -15.80 -0.95
C ASN A 451 -5.93 -16.51 0.00
N GLU A 452 -7.23 -16.26 -0.16
CA GLU A 452 -8.29 -16.98 0.58
C GLU A 452 -8.30 -18.48 0.23
N GLU A 453 -8.10 -18.82 -1.04
CA GLU A 453 -7.95 -20.21 -1.48
C GLU A 453 -6.70 -20.87 -0.88
N LEU A 454 -5.55 -20.19 -0.92
CA LEU A 454 -4.32 -20.69 -0.28
C LEU A 454 -4.49 -20.88 1.22
N GLN A 455 -5.12 -19.93 1.92
CA GLN A 455 -5.41 -20.07 3.35
C GLN A 455 -6.29 -21.30 3.62
N THR A 456 -7.34 -21.49 2.82
CA THR A 456 -8.22 -22.66 2.91
C THR A 456 -7.43 -23.95 2.69
N THR A 457 -6.55 -24.03 1.69
CA THR A 457 -5.72 -25.22 1.47
C THR A 457 -4.74 -25.48 2.61
N ASN A 458 -4.26 -24.41 3.27
CA ASN A 458 -3.37 -24.54 4.41
C ASN A 458 -4.12 -25.04 5.66
N GLU A 459 -5.35 -24.58 5.88
CA GLU A 459 -6.25 -25.09 6.92
C GLU A 459 -6.61 -26.57 6.68
N GLU A 460 -6.90 -26.95 5.43
CA GLU A 460 -7.12 -28.35 5.05
C GLU A 460 -5.87 -29.20 5.30
N LEU A 461 -4.68 -28.74 4.88
CA LEU A 461 -3.43 -29.45 5.14
C LEU A 461 -3.16 -29.61 6.64
N GLN A 462 -3.40 -28.57 7.43
CA GLN A 462 -3.26 -28.65 8.88
C GLN A 462 -4.23 -29.67 9.48
N SER A 463 -5.49 -29.67 9.05
CA SER A 463 -6.48 -30.68 9.47
C SER A 463 -6.04 -32.09 9.08
N THR A 464 -5.52 -32.31 7.88
CA THR A 464 -5.00 -33.62 7.48
C THR A 464 -3.79 -34.06 8.31
N ASN A 465 -2.98 -33.10 8.75
CA ASN A 465 -1.84 -33.39 9.61
C ASN A 465 -2.29 -33.77 11.03
N GLU A 466 -3.29 -33.07 11.58
CA GLU A 466 -3.93 -33.42 12.86
C GLU A 466 -4.61 -34.81 12.79
N GLU A 467 -5.27 -35.14 11.68
CA GLU A 467 -5.81 -36.49 11.42
C GLU A 467 -4.72 -37.57 11.32
N LEU A 468 -3.56 -37.25 10.72
CA LEU A 468 -2.43 -38.17 10.65
C LEU A 468 -1.77 -38.39 12.01
N GLU A 469 -1.63 -37.34 12.82
CA GLU A 469 -1.10 -37.44 14.19
C GLU A 469 -2.00 -38.31 15.07
N THR A 470 -3.32 -38.07 15.02
CA THR A 470 -4.29 -38.88 15.77
C THR A 470 -4.29 -40.34 15.32
N MET A 471 -4.22 -40.63 14.01
CA MET A 471 -4.07 -42.02 13.53
C MET A 471 -2.75 -42.65 14.00
N ASN A 472 -1.67 -41.88 14.09
CA ASN A 472 -0.39 -42.38 14.58
C ASN A 472 -0.44 -42.69 16.09
N GLU A 473 -1.09 -41.83 16.89
CA GLU A 473 -1.36 -42.07 18.31
C GLU A 473 -2.23 -43.31 18.53
N GLU A 474 -3.29 -43.48 17.74
CA GLU A 474 -4.12 -44.69 17.77
C GLU A 474 -3.31 -45.94 17.42
N LEU A 475 -2.51 -45.91 16.36
CA LEU A 475 -1.63 -47.03 16.00
C LEU A 475 -0.63 -47.35 17.11
N GLN A 476 -0.01 -46.35 17.70
CA GLN A 476 0.92 -46.56 18.81
C GLN A 476 0.22 -47.19 20.02
N SER A 477 -0.99 -46.71 20.37
CA SER A 477 -1.80 -47.30 21.43
C SER A 477 -2.16 -48.76 21.12
N THR A 478 -2.55 -49.08 19.89
CA THR A 478 -2.84 -50.48 19.52
C THR A 478 -1.60 -51.37 19.62
N ASN A 479 -0.43 -50.83 19.31
CA ASN A 479 0.82 -51.57 19.40
C ASN A 479 1.20 -51.84 20.86
N GLU A 480 1.02 -50.86 21.76
CA GLU A 480 1.21 -51.02 23.20
C GLU A 480 0.24 -52.06 23.80
N GLU A 481 -1.01 -52.07 23.35
CA GLU A 481 -2.00 -53.08 23.76
C GLU A 481 -1.61 -54.49 23.26
N LEU A 482 -1.13 -54.60 22.02
CA LEU A 482 -0.63 -55.86 21.46
C LEU A 482 0.62 -56.37 22.20
N GLU A 483 1.56 -55.51 22.55
CA GLU A 483 2.73 -55.88 23.36
C GLU A 483 2.31 -56.40 24.73
N THR A 484 1.38 -55.71 25.39
CA THR A 484 0.83 -56.12 26.70
C THR A 484 0.19 -57.51 26.62
N ILE A 485 -0.64 -57.76 25.60
CA ILE A 485 -1.27 -59.06 25.37
C ILE A 485 -0.21 -60.14 25.11
N ASN A 486 0.84 -59.82 24.35
CA ASN A 486 1.91 -60.76 24.04
C ASN A 486 2.68 -61.16 25.31
N ASP A 487 2.95 -60.20 26.19
CA ASP A 487 3.60 -60.47 27.47
C ASP A 487 2.72 -61.28 28.42
N GLU A 488 1.40 -61.02 28.47
CA GLU A 488 0.47 -61.86 29.23
C GLU A 488 0.43 -63.30 28.68
N LEU A 489 0.41 -63.48 27.35
CA LEU A 489 0.48 -64.79 26.72
C LEU A 489 1.79 -65.52 27.06
N ARG A 490 2.91 -64.81 27.07
CA ARG A 490 4.21 -65.38 27.48
C ARG A 490 4.22 -65.80 28.94
N GLU A 491 3.65 -64.99 29.82
CA GLU A 491 3.53 -65.33 31.24
C GLU A 491 2.66 -66.57 31.43
N ARG A 492 1.47 -66.61 30.81
CA ARG A 492 0.57 -67.78 30.81
C ARG A 492 1.24 -69.04 30.28
N THR A 493 1.99 -68.91 29.19
CA THR A 493 2.77 -70.03 28.64
C THR A 493 3.84 -70.50 29.64
N GLY A 494 4.50 -69.57 30.31
CA GLY A 494 5.46 -69.86 31.37
C GLY A 494 4.83 -70.57 32.58
N GLU A 495 3.65 -70.13 33.03
CA GLU A 495 2.89 -70.80 34.09
C GLU A 495 2.52 -72.23 33.70
N LEU A 496 1.99 -72.43 32.49
CA LEU A 496 1.63 -73.76 31.97
C LEU A 496 2.85 -74.69 31.92
N ASN A 497 3.99 -74.20 31.44
CA ASN A 497 5.22 -74.99 31.40
C ASN A 497 5.68 -75.39 32.80
N ARG A 498 5.64 -74.49 33.80
CA ARG A 498 5.98 -74.84 35.20
C ARG A 498 5.05 -75.91 35.76
N VAL A 499 3.74 -75.85 35.47
CA VAL A 499 2.78 -76.86 35.91
C VAL A 499 3.07 -78.21 35.25
N ASN A 500 3.35 -78.22 33.94
CA ASN A 500 3.72 -79.43 33.22
C ASN A 500 5.01 -80.06 33.76
N GLU A 501 6.08 -79.27 33.95
CA GLU A 501 7.34 -79.75 34.54
C GLU A 501 7.12 -80.34 35.94
N PHE A 502 6.27 -79.71 36.76
CA PHE A 502 5.94 -80.23 38.09
C PHE A 502 5.19 -81.58 38.03
N LEU A 503 4.22 -81.71 37.11
CA LEU A 503 3.51 -82.98 36.88
C LEU A 503 4.46 -84.08 36.42
N GLU A 504 5.35 -83.78 35.47
CA GLU A 504 6.37 -84.74 35.02
C GLU A 504 7.33 -85.15 36.13
N ALA A 505 7.76 -84.22 36.98
CA ALA A 505 8.61 -84.50 38.13
C ALA A 505 7.92 -85.45 39.13
N ILE A 506 6.64 -85.21 39.44
CA ILE A 506 5.85 -86.12 40.28
C ILE A 506 5.79 -87.51 39.66
N LEU A 507 5.38 -87.61 38.39
CA LEU A 507 5.25 -88.89 37.69
C LEU A 507 6.58 -89.65 37.60
N THR A 508 7.69 -88.94 37.45
CA THR A 508 9.04 -89.53 37.45
C THR A 508 9.44 -90.05 38.83
N SER A 509 9.14 -89.28 39.89
CA SER A 509 9.48 -89.64 41.28
C SER A 509 8.75 -90.89 41.79
N LEU A 510 7.54 -91.18 41.26
CA LEU A 510 6.76 -92.36 41.64
C LEU A 510 7.43 -93.68 41.21
N GLY A 511 8.37 -93.66 40.25
CA GLY A 511 9.12 -94.85 39.84
C GLY A 511 8.30 -95.94 39.11
N LEU A 512 7.01 -95.70 38.87
CA LEU A 512 6.06 -96.59 38.19
C LEU A 512 5.85 -96.15 36.74
N GLY A 513 5.64 -97.11 35.83
CA GLY A 513 5.16 -96.82 34.48
C GLY A 513 3.71 -96.38 34.54
N VAL A 514 3.44 -95.10 34.33
CA VAL A 514 2.09 -94.53 34.40
C VAL A 514 1.61 -94.21 32.99
N VAL A 515 0.45 -94.79 32.66
CA VAL A 515 -0.27 -94.53 31.42
C VAL A 515 -1.67 -94.05 31.77
N VAL A 516 -2.02 -92.85 31.34
CA VAL A 516 -3.38 -92.32 31.49
C VAL A 516 -4.09 -92.53 30.16
N ILE A 517 -5.29 -93.09 30.20
CA ILE A 517 -6.14 -93.30 29.02
C ILE A 517 -7.50 -92.63 29.22
N ASP A 518 -8.11 -92.19 28.12
CA ASP A 518 -9.47 -91.64 28.10
C ASP A 518 -10.56 -92.73 28.06
N ALA A 519 -11.82 -92.30 27.98
CA ALA A 519 -12.98 -93.19 27.89
C ALA A 519 -12.99 -94.06 26.61
N GLN A 520 -12.29 -93.64 25.57
CA GLN A 520 -12.10 -94.37 24.31
C GLN A 520 -10.84 -95.25 24.34
N GLN A 521 -10.19 -95.37 25.49
CA GLN A 521 -8.95 -96.12 25.73
C GLN A 521 -7.76 -95.62 24.89
N ARG A 522 -7.78 -94.34 24.46
CA ARG A 522 -6.61 -93.71 23.86
C ARG A 522 -5.69 -93.17 24.93
N VAL A 523 -4.39 -93.29 24.70
CA VAL A 523 -3.36 -92.82 25.62
C VAL A 523 -3.33 -91.29 25.63
N GLN A 524 -3.43 -90.71 26.82
CA GLN A 524 -3.37 -89.28 27.09
C GLN A 524 -2.05 -88.88 27.75
N VAL A 525 -1.50 -89.76 28.59
CA VAL A 525 -0.18 -89.56 29.22
C VAL A 525 0.58 -90.86 29.13
N TRP A 526 1.84 -90.77 28.73
CA TRP A 526 2.80 -91.86 28.69
C TRP A 526 4.09 -91.41 29.37
N ASN A 527 4.27 -91.78 30.64
CA ASN A 527 5.39 -91.23 31.41
C ASN A 527 6.74 -91.89 31.04
N ARG A 528 7.84 -91.25 31.43
CA ARG A 528 9.20 -91.74 31.15
C ARG A 528 9.47 -93.18 31.59
N ARG A 529 8.87 -93.62 32.70
CA ARG A 529 9.04 -95.00 33.17
C ARG A 529 8.31 -96.00 32.26
N ALA A 530 7.17 -95.64 31.67
CA ALA A 530 6.50 -96.45 30.66
C ALA A 530 7.33 -96.55 29.37
N GLU A 531 7.99 -95.46 28.94
CA GLU A 531 8.98 -95.51 27.85
C GLU A 531 10.14 -96.45 28.17
N ASP A 532 10.67 -96.37 29.40
CA ASP A 532 11.78 -97.23 29.84
C ASP A 532 11.38 -98.71 29.96
N LEU A 533 10.11 -99.01 30.26
CA LEU A 533 9.59 -100.38 30.34
C LEU A 533 9.35 -100.97 28.95
N TRP A 534 8.73 -100.21 28.06
CA TRP A 534 8.17 -100.74 26.80
C TRP A 534 8.92 -100.32 25.54
N GLY A 535 9.75 -99.28 25.61
CA GLY A 535 10.58 -98.83 24.49
C GLY A 535 9.87 -97.95 23.47
N LEU A 536 8.60 -97.62 23.70
CA LEU A 536 7.80 -96.70 22.90
C LEU A 536 7.87 -95.29 23.50
N ARG A 537 8.12 -94.26 22.69
CA ARG A 537 8.17 -92.87 23.15
C ARG A 537 6.78 -92.29 23.36
N ALA A 538 6.66 -91.27 24.20
CA ALA A 538 5.38 -90.64 24.51
C ALA A 538 4.68 -90.06 23.27
N ASP A 539 5.42 -89.43 22.36
CA ASP A 539 4.92 -88.89 21.09
C ASP A 539 4.42 -89.96 20.10
N GLU A 540 4.90 -91.20 20.24
CA GLU A 540 4.45 -92.36 19.46
C GLU A 540 3.29 -93.12 20.13
N ALA A 541 3.10 -92.95 21.44
CA ALA A 541 2.12 -93.67 22.24
C ALA A 541 0.81 -92.88 22.43
N VAL A 542 0.89 -91.57 22.63
CA VAL A 542 -0.25 -90.67 22.85
C VAL A 542 -1.21 -90.69 21.65
N ASP A 543 -2.50 -90.54 21.90
CA ASP A 543 -3.63 -90.64 20.95
C ASP A 543 -3.83 -92.01 20.27
N HIS A 544 -2.92 -92.98 20.45
CA HIS A 544 -3.11 -94.36 20.04
C HIS A 544 -3.94 -95.15 21.06
N HIS A 545 -4.67 -96.17 20.58
CA HIS A 545 -5.47 -97.03 21.44
C HIS A 545 -4.56 -97.95 22.26
N PHE A 546 -4.67 -97.92 23.59
CA PHE A 546 -3.72 -98.59 24.51
C PHE A 546 -3.57 -100.09 24.23
N LEU A 547 -4.68 -100.77 23.95
CA LEU A 547 -4.68 -102.21 23.64
C LEU A 547 -4.05 -102.56 22.29
N SER A 548 -3.91 -101.61 21.36
CA SER A 548 -3.33 -101.85 20.04
C SER A 548 -1.84 -101.51 19.96
N LEU A 549 -1.23 -101.05 21.05
CA LEU A 549 0.20 -100.75 21.08
C LEU A 549 1.00 -102.05 20.92
N ASP A 550 1.91 -102.09 19.96
CA ASP A 550 2.82 -103.21 19.74
C ASP A 550 4.01 -103.11 20.71
N ILE A 551 3.74 -103.45 21.96
CA ILE A 551 4.69 -103.42 23.07
C ILE A 551 4.72 -104.79 23.73
N GLY A 552 5.83 -105.13 24.40
CA GLY A 552 5.98 -106.44 25.06
C GLY A 552 5.06 -106.69 26.27
N LEU A 553 4.10 -105.79 26.54
CA LEU A 553 3.01 -106.00 27.50
C LEU A 553 1.87 -106.75 26.81
N PRO A 554 1.40 -107.90 27.33
CA PRO A 554 0.20 -108.57 26.80
C PRO A 554 -1.07 -107.79 27.18
N SER A 555 -1.26 -106.64 26.54
CA SER A 555 -2.31 -105.64 26.83
C SER A 555 -3.72 -106.22 26.77
N GLU A 556 -3.98 -107.23 25.92
CA GLU A 556 -5.25 -107.96 25.86
C GLU A 556 -5.68 -108.55 27.20
N GLN A 557 -4.73 -109.01 28.03
CA GLN A 557 -5.03 -109.56 29.36
C GLN A 557 -5.52 -108.48 30.34
N LEU A 558 -5.26 -107.21 30.04
CA LEU A 558 -5.73 -106.06 30.81
C LEU A 558 -7.07 -105.52 30.32
N ALA A 559 -7.59 -105.98 29.16
CA ALA A 559 -8.82 -105.45 28.56
C ALA A 559 -10.08 -105.68 29.42
N ALA A 560 -10.19 -106.82 30.11
CA ALA A 560 -11.31 -107.07 31.03
C ALA A 560 -11.21 -106.24 32.32
N PRO A 561 -10.07 -106.21 33.04
CA PRO A 561 -9.82 -105.27 34.15
C PRO A 561 -10.06 -103.80 33.79
N LEU A 562 -9.58 -103.35 32.63
CA LEU A 562 -9.77 -101.98 32.13
C LEU A 562 -11.25 -101.64 31.96
N ARG A 563 -12.02 -102.52 31.31
CA ARG A 563 -13.47 -102.33 31.15
C ARG A 563 -14.20 -102.33 32.49
N ALA A 564 -13.80 -103.17 33.44
CA ALA A 564 -14.42 -103.21 34.77
C ALA A 564 -14.23 -101.88 35.52
N VAL A 565 -13.05 -101.27 35.44
CA VAL A 565 -12.77 -99.99 36.08
C VAL A 565 -13.42 -98.81 35.35
N VAL A 566 -13.35 -98.76 34.02
CA VAL A 566 -13.96 -97.68 33.21
C VAL A 566 -15.50 -97.72 33.26
N SER A 567 -16.11 -98.90 33.40
CA SER A 567 -17.57 -99.02 33.59
C SER A 567 -18.03 -98.76 35.03
N GLY A 568 -17.11 -98.54 35.97
CA GLY A 568 -17.42 -98.36 37.40
C GLY A 568 -17.81 -99.65 38.13
N SER A 569 -17.64 -100.82 37.50
CA SER A 569 -17.95 -102.12 38.10
C SER A 569 -16.96 -102.52 39.20
N SER A 570 -15.71 -102.06 39.12
CA SER A 570 -14.67 -102.25 40.13
C SER A 570 -13.94 -100.93 40.42
N PRO A 571 -13.68 -100.58 41.70
CA PRO A 571 -12.98 -99.34 42.05
C PRO A 571 -11.46 -99.41 41.81
N ARG A 572 -10.91 -100.63 41.69
CA ARG A 572 -9.50 -100.91 41.44
C ARG A 572 -9.36 -102.34 40.95
N GLU A 573 -8.54 -102.55 39.94
CA GLU A 573 -8.15 -103.89 39.49
C GLU A 573 -6.63 -103.98 39.45
N THR A 574 -6.07 -105.11 39.89
CA THR A 574 -4.62 -105.36 39.79
C THR A 574 -4.41 -106.72 39.14
N ARG A 575 -3.55 -106.75 38.12
CA ARG A 575 -3.23 -107.95 37.36
C ARG A 575 -1.72 -108.09 37.21
N GLU A 576 -1.21 -109.26 37.53
CA GLU A 576 0.16 -109.64 37.20
C GLU A 576 0.15 -110.37 35.86
N VAL A 577 1.00 -109.91 34.94
CA VAL A 577 1.12 -110.47 33.60
C VAL A 577 2.59 -110.74 33.27
N ASP A 578 2.87 -111.91 32.69
CA ASP A 578 4.19 -112.20 32.11
C ASP A 578 4.38 -111.31 30.88
N ALA A 579 5.38 -110.43 30.93
CA ALA A 579 5.64 -109.44 29.89
C ALA A 579 7.12 -109.45 29.48
N VAL A 580 7.43 -108.81 28.35
CA VAL A 580 8.79 -108.62 27.86
C VAL A 580 9.10 -107.13 27.87
N ASN A 581 10.12 -106.72 28.62
CA ASN A 581 10.51 -105.31 28.64
C ASN A 581 11.27 -104.90 27.36
N ARG A 582 11.57 -103.61 27.19
CA ARG A 582 12.29 -103.07 26.02
C ARG A 582 13.65 -103.72 25.72
N ARG A 583 14.26 -104.39 26.72
CA ARG A 583 15.56 -105.09 26.57
C ARG A 583 15.39 -106.56 26.18
N GLY A 584 14.17 -107.01 25.89
CA GLY A 584 13.87 -108.40 25.55
C GLY A 584 13.87 -109.35 26.75
N ARG A 585 13.89 -108.83 28.00
CA ARG A 585 13.90 -109.66 29.22
C ARG A 585 12.48 -109.98 29.65
N ALA A 586 12.21 -111.25 29.94
CA ALA A 586 10.97 -111.67 30.57
C ALA A 586 10.87 -111.12 32.01
N ILE A 587 9.79 -110.42 32.30
CA ILE A 587 9.47 -109.80 33.59
C ILE A 587 8.04 -110.16 33.98
N VAL A 588 7.71 -110.07 35.27
CA VAL A 588 6.32 -110.06 35.73
C VAL A 588 5.94 -108.60 35.92
N CYS A 589 5.00 -108.11 35.11
CA CYS A 589 4.48 -106.75 35.23
C CYS A 589 3.24 -106.77 36.13
N ALA A 590 3.30 -106.09 37.26
CA ALA A 590 2.14 -105.82 38.10
C ALA A 590 1.44 -104.54 37.61
N ALA A 591 0.35 -104.70 36.87
CA ALA A 591 -0.46 -103.61 36.36
C ALA A 591 -1.64 -103.33 37.31
N THR A 592 -1.66 -102.15 37.94
CA THR A 592 -2.78 -101.65 38.72
C THR A 592 -3.55 -100.61 37.94
N ILE A 593 -4.86 -100.82 37.78
CA ILE A 593 -5.77 -99.96 37.03
C ILE A 593 -6.68 -99.24 38.03
N LEU A 594 -6.70 -97.91 37.92
CA LEU A 594 -7.53 -97.01 38.72
C LEU A 594 -8.41 -96.15 37.81
N PRO A 595 -9.60 -95.73 38.24
CA PRO A 595 -10.44 -94.84 37.44
C PRO A 595 -9.85 -93.43 37.41
N LEU A 596 -9.85 -92.79 36.24
CA LEU A 596 -9.54 -91.37 36.11
C LEU A 596 -10.82 -90.56 36.37
N VAL A 597 -10.92 -89.95 37.54
CA VAL A 597 -12.07 -89.12 37.94
C VAL A 597 -11.76 -87.64 37.78
N SER A 598 -12.70 -86.87 37.23
CA SER A 598 -12.58 -85.41 37.17
C SER A 598 -12.84 -84.81 38.55
N SER A 599 -12.00 -83.86 38.99
CA SER A 599 -12.25 -83.08 40.20
C SER A 599 -13.50 -82.17 40.12
N ALA A 600 -14.07 -81.98 38.92
CA ALA A 600 -15.16 -81.04 38.64
C ALA A 600 -16.46 -81.68 38.14
N GLY A 601 -16.61 -83.02 38.24
CA GLY A 601 -17.75 -83.77 37.68
C GLY A 601 -18.43 -84.71 38.68
N ASP A 602 -19.48 -85.39 38.22
CA ASP A 602 -20.38 -86.32 38.94
C ASP A 602 -19.72 -87.61 39.51
N GLY A 603 -18.38 -87.68 39.51
CA GLY A 603 -17.63 -88.87 39.92
C GLY A 603 -17.62 -90.00 38.88
N SER A 604 -18.21 -89.81 37.70
CA SER A 604 -18.11 -90.79 36.61
C SER A 604 -16.66 -90.89 36.09
N PRO A 605 -16.16 -92.12 35.86
CA PRO A 605 -14.82 -92.32 35.31
C PRO A 605 -14.74 -91.77 33.88
N ARG A 606 -13.83 -90.82 33.65
CA ARG A 606 -13.53 -90.26 32.32
C ARG A 606 -12.49 -91.06 31.53
N GLY A 607 -11.98 -92.13 32.14
CA GLY A 607 -10.89 -92.94 31.63
C GLY A 607 -10.29 -93.78 32.74
N ALA A 608 -9.04 -94.22 32.56
CA ALA A 608 -8.32 -94.99 33.58
C ALA A 608 -6.84 -94.60 33.63
N VAL A 609 -6.24 -94.81 34.80
CA VAL A 609 -4.80 -94.71 35.04
C VAL A 609 -4.28 -96.13 35.23
N VAL A 610 -3.38 -96.55 34.35
CA VAL A 610 -2.69 -97.84 34.41
C VAL A 610 -1.29 -97.59 34.96
N MET A 611 -1.04 -98.10 36.16
CA MET A 611 0.27 -98.06 36.81
C MET A 611 0.94 -99.43 36.68
N MET A 612 2.17 -99.46 36.21
CA MET A 612 2.91 -100.67 35.89
C MET A 612 4.21 -100.71 36.68
N GLU A 613 4.42 -101.79 37.40
CA GLU A 613 5.65 -102.07 38.15
C GLU A 613 6.28 -103.34 37.60
N ASP A 614 7.57 -103.30 37.27
CA ASP A 614 8.33 -104.49 36.93
C ASP A 614 8.80 -105.21 38.20
N ARG A 615 8.42 -106.48 38.34
CA ARG A 615 8.95 -107.36 39.38
C ARG A 615 9.89 -108.37 38.76
N PRO A 616 11.06 -108.62 39.36
CA PRO A 616 11.91 -109.72 38.93
C PRO A 616 11.11 -111.02 39.09
N ARG A 617 11.17 -111.89 38.08
CA ARG A 617 10.62 -113.23 38.17
C ARG A 617 11.40 -113.94 39.28
N ASP A 618 10.71 -114.29 40.37
CA ASP A 618 11.31 -115.04 41.47
C ASP A 618 11.52 -116.46 40.94
N ASP A 619 12.71 -116.71 40.37
CA ASP A 619 13.15 -118.05 40.00
C ASP A 619 13.40 -118.81 41.32
N GLY A 620 12.31 -119.28 41.94
CA GLY A 620 12.37 -120.24 43.02
C GLY A 620 13.20 -121.45 42.59
N GLN A 621 14.16 -121.82 43.44
CA GLN A 621 15.07 -122.97 43.27
C GLN A 621 14.41 -124.24 42.74
#